data_AF-A0A1G6JWW4-F1
#
_entry.id   AF-A0A1G6JWW4-F1
#
_cell.length_a   1.000
_cell.length_b   1.000
_cell.length_c   1.000
_cell.angle_alpha   90.00
_cell.angle_beta   90.00
_cell.angle_gamma   90.00
#
_symmetry.space_group_name_H-M   'P 1'
#
loop_
_entity.id
_entity.type
_entity.pdbx_description
1 polymer ?
#
loop_
_entity_poly.entity_id
_entity_poly.type
_entity_poly.pdbx_seq_one_letter_code
_entity_poly.pdbx_strand_id
1 'polypeptide(L)'
;MAPGRTLHDLLALPPTVRAPFTPQGLRMSATTWATSLRDGDIVEVRPGFAVVPGTPITARLRAWSIAADVPRGVVVGRASAAWVHTGYGPPKRVCVLYSPGGYRPRDMRRLEICQATVRTWERDNFATGDTGTDEAPRTIPVTTVVRTAMDVATWSDHEQSATLLTHLVAAGLDVDEALHRLDLVASWRGAETARTRLLAVRRATGAARQALASAFEPVIR
;
A
#
# COMPACT_ATOMS: atom_id res chain seq x y z
N MET A 1 12.49 -35.34 -24.66
CA MET A 1 11.97 -34.73 -25.90
C MET A 1 10.86 -33.77 -25.53
N ALA A 2 11.07 -32.46 -25.70
CA ALA A 2 9.97 -31.51 -25.56
C ALA A 2 9.13 -31.57 -26.85
N PRO A 3 7.78 -31.57 -26.76
CA PRO A 3 6.93 -31.53 -27.95
C PRO A 3 7.26 -30.27 -28.76
N GLY A 4 7.42 -30.42 -30.08
CA GLY A 4 7.72 -29.32 -30.99
C GLY A 4 6.57 -28.33 -31.00
N ARG A 5 6.86 -27.04 -30.76
CA ARG A 5 5.88 -25.96 -30.96
C ARG A 5 5.48 -25.91 -32.43
N THR A 6 4.19 -25.89 -32.71
CA THR A 6 3.65 -25.76 -34.06
C THR A 6 3.71 -24.31 -34.53
N LEU A 7 3.65 -24.07 -35.84
CA LEU A 7 3.54 -22.70 -36.40
C LEU A 7 2.30 -21.98 -35.84
N HIS A 8 1.22 -22.72 -35.58
CA HIS A 8 0.02 -22.21 -34.93
C HIS A 8 0.31 -21.68 -33.51
N ASP A 9 1.19 -22.34 -32.74
CA ASP A 9 1.59 -21.89 -31.40
C ASP A 9 2.44 -20.61 -31.42
N LEU A 10 3.16 -20.37 -32.52
CA LEU A 10 3.97 -19.15 -32.71
C LEU A 10 3.13 -17.97 -33.23
N LEU A 11 2.04 -18.25 -33.95
CA LEU A 11 1.11 -17.26 -34.48
C LEU A 11 -0.06 -16.97 -33.52
N ALA A 12 -0.21 -17.76 -32.46
CA ALA A 12 -1.17 -17.46 -31.40
C ALA A 12 -0.87 -16.08 -30.82
N LEU A 13 -1.93 -15.27 -30.60
CA LEU A 13 -1.79 -13.99 -29.92
C LEU A 13 -1.03 -14.22 -28.61
N PRO A 14 0.02 -13.42 -28.31
CA PRO A 14 0.73 -13.55 -27.07
C PRO A 14 -0.27 -13.46 -25.92
N PRO A 15 -0.16 -14.33 -24.90
CA PRO A 15 -1.09 -14.29 -23.79
C PRO A 15 -1.09 -12.89 -23.18
N THR A 16 -2.28 -12.30 -23.02
CA THR A 16 -2.43 -11.03 -22.33
C THR A 16 -2.14 -11.24 -20.85
N VAL A 17 -0.87 -11.10 -20.47
CA VAL A 17 -0.48 -11.09 -19.07
C VAL A 17 -0.88 -9.72 -18.50
N ARG A 18 -1.78 -9.71 -17.52
CA ARG A 18 -2.16 -8.48 -16.80
C ARG A 18 -1.23 -8.27 -15.62
N ALA A 19 -0.72 -7.06 -15.48
CA ALA A 19 0.09 -6.66 -14.34
C ALA A 19 -0.76 -6.60 -13.05
N PRO A 20 -0.20 -6.85 -11.86
CA PRO A 20 1.22 -7.17 -11.63
C PRO A 20 1.57 -8.61 -12.00
N PHE A 21 2.74 -8.78 -12.61
CA PHE A 21 3.34 -10.05 -12.97
C PHE A 21 3.97 -10.72 -11.77
N THR A 22 3.98 -12.05 -11.77
CA THR A 22 4.78 -12.86 -10.85
C THR A 22 5.72 -13.75 -11.66
N PRO A 23 6.84 -14.22 -11.08
CA PRO A 23 7.72 -15.17 -11.76
C PRO A 23 6.96 -16.40 -12.28
N GLN A 24 6.04 -16.93 -11.47
CA GLN A 24 5.20 -18.08 -11.83
C GLN A 24 4.23 -17.74 -12.97
N GLY A 25 3.61 -16.55 -12.93
CA GLY A 25 2.70 -16.08 -13.98
C GLY A 25 3.39 -15.91 -15.33
N LEU A 26 4.67 -15.51 -15.34
CA LEU A 26 5.50 -15.41 -16.54
C LEU A 26 6.27 -16.70 -16.87
N ARG A 27 6.14 -17.74 -16.03
CA ARG A 27 6.92 -19.00 -16.12
C ARG A 27 8.43 -18.75 -16.18
N MET A 28 8.89 -17.73 -15.47
CA MET A 28 10.29 -17.35 -15.36
C MET A 28 10.99 -18.09 -14.21
N SER A 29 12.24 -18.44 -14.42
CA SER A 29 13.12 -18.87 -13.33
C SER A 29 13.50 -17.69 -12.44
N ALA A 30 14.01 -17.95 -11.23
CA ALA A 30 14.45 -16.89 -10.31
C ALA A 30 15.61 -16.05 -10.90
N THR A 31 16.52 -16.68 -11.66
CA THR A 31 17.62 -15.97 -12.32
C THR A 31 17.11 -15.10 -13.46
N THR A 32 16.20 -15.62 -14.30
CA THR A 32 15.56 -14.83 -15.36
C THR A 32 14.83 -13.62 -14.79
N TRP A 33 14.07 -13.79 -13.70
CA TRP A 33 13.39 -12.69 -13.01
C TRP A 33 14.36 -11.62 -12.51
N ALA A 34 15.44 -12.03 -11.84
CA ALA A 34 16.45 -11.11 -11.33
C ALA A 34 17.17 -10.36 -12.46
N THR A 35 17.48 -11.04 -13.57
CA THR A 35 18.06 -10.41 -14.76
C THR A 35 17.10 -9.40 -15.38
N SER A 36 15.82 -9.74 -15.56
CA SER A 36 14.82 -8.80 -16.11
C SER A 36 14.59 -7.58 -15.21
N LEU A 37 14.65 -7.72 -13.88
CA LEU A 37 14.64 -6.58 -12.96
C LEU A 37 15.89 -5.70 -13.11
N ARG A 38 17.07 -6.32 -13.16
CA ARG A 38 18.36 -5.63 -13.28
C ARG A 38 18.48 -4.87 -14.60
N ASP A 39 18.05 -5.49 -15.69
CA ASP A 39 18.15 -4.96 -17.04
C ASP A 39 17.01 -3.95 -17.33
N GLY A 40 16.05 -3.82 -16.41
CA GLY A 40 14.96 -2.86 -16.47
C GLY A 40 13.81 -3.27 -17.39
N ASP A 41 13.73 -4.55 -17.77
CA ASP A 41 12.63 -5.11 -18.56
C ASP A 41 11.30 -5.14 -17.79
N ILE A 42 11.39 -5.18 -16.45
CA ILE A 42 10.26 -5.12 -15.52
C ILE A 42 10.62 -4.23 -14.32
N VAL A 43 9.62 -3.58 -13.73
CA VAL A 43 9.79 -2.73 -12.54
C VAL A 43 9.10 -3.37 -11.35
N GLU A 44 9.83 -3.58 -10.27
CA GLU A 44 9.29 -4.23 -9.07
C GLU A 44 8.35 -3.30 -8.30
N VAL A 45 7.18 -3.83 -7.95
CA VAL A 45 6.19 -3.19 -7.06
C VAL A 45 6.50 -3.55 -5.61
N ARG A 46 6.82 -4.83 -5.40
CA ARG A 46 7.33 -5.44 -4.17
C ARG A 46 8.01 -6.77 -4.54
N PRO A 47 8.81 -7.38 -3.64
CA PRO A 47 9.44 -8.66 -3.89
C PRO A 47 8.52 -9.70 -4.54
N GLY A 48 8.84 -10.09 -5.77
CA GLY A 48 8.10 -11.11 -6.54
C GLY A 48 6.86 -10.62 -7.29
N PHE A 49 6.63 -9.30 -7.34
CA PHE A 49 5.56 -8.68 -8.11
C PHE A 49 6.10 -7.50 -8.91
N ALA A 50 5.92 -7.52 -10.23
CA ALA A 50 6.46 -6.47 -11.10
C ALA A 50 5.45 -6.01 -12.16
N VAL A 51 5.74 -4.89 -12.82
CA VAL A 51 4.97 -4.33 -13.93
C VAL A 51 5.89 -4.05 -15.11
N VAL A 52 5.31 -3.74 -16.27
CA VAL A 52 6.05 -3.20 -17.42
C VAL A 52 6.60 -1.81 -17.06
N PRO A 53 7.83 -1.47 -17.48
CA PRO A 53 8.38 -0.12 -17.33
C PRO A 53 7.42 0.96 -17.84
N GLY A 54 7.38 2.10 -17.14
CA GLY A 54 6.46 3.20 -17.45
C GLY A 54 5.02 2.99 -16.96
N THR A 55 4.64 1.81 -16.47
CA THR A 55 3.32 1.59 -15.85
C THR A 55 3.22 2.37 -14.54
N PRO A 56 2.22 3.25 -14.35
CA PRO A 56 2.02 3.93 -13.07
C PRO A 56 1.71 2.94 -11.93
N ILE A 57 2.56 2.91 -10.91
CA ILE A 57 2.34 2.08 -9.72
C ILE A 57 1.34 2.79 -8.80
N THR A 58 0.06 2.42 -8.96
CA THR A 58 -1.05 2.97 -8.17
C THR A 58 -1.26 2.24 -6.85
N ALA A 59 -2.02 2.85 -5.93
CA ALA A 59 -2.44 2.19 -4.68
C ALA A 59 -3.21 0.88 -4.95
N ARG A 60 -4.08 0.88 -5.97
CA ARG A 60 -4.79 -0.33 -6.42
C ARG A 60 -3.82 -1.45 -6.78
N LEU A 61 -2.76 -1.13 -7.53
CA LEU A 61 -1.78 -2.13 -7.97
C LEU A 61 -0.95 -2.67 -6.80
N ARG A 62 -0.59 -1.81 -5.83
CA ARG A 62 0.05 -2.23 -4.58
C ARG A 62 -0.86 -3.13 -3.75
N ALA A 63 -2.11 -2.74 -3.54
CA ALA A 63 -3.11 -3.54 -2.84
C ALA A 63 -3.31 -4.92 -3.51
N TRP A 64 -3.32 -4.96 -4.84
CA TRP A 64 -3.41 -6.23 -5.57
C TRP A 64 -2.19 -7.12 -5.33
N SER A 65 -0.96 -6.58 -5.33
CA SER A 65 0.24 -7.40 -5.14
C SER A 65 0.37 -8.05 -3.74
N ILE A 66 -0.46 -7.65 -2.76
CA ILE A 66 -0.56 -8.29 -1.44
C ILE A 66 -1.85 -9.11 -1.26
N ALA A 67 -2.73 -9.15 -2.26
CA ALA A 67 -4.07 -9.74 -2.14
C ALA A 67 -4.05 -11.21 -1.72
N ALA A 68 -3.10 -11.99 -2.24
CA ALA A 68 -2.94 -13.41 -1.91
C ALA A 68 -2.52 -13.64 -0.45
N ASP A 69 -1.87 -12.66 0.18
CA ASP A 69 -1.42 -12.74 1.57
C ASP A 69 -2.51 -12.31 2.56
N VAL A 70 -3.49 -11.51 2.13
CA VAL A 70 -4.54 -10.98 3.00
C VAL A 70 -5.65 -12.03 3.17
N PRO A 71 -6.00 -12.48 4.39
CA PRO A 71 -7.17 -13.34 4.63
C PRO A 71 -8.50 -12.66 4.30
N ARG A 72 -9.59 -13.43 4.16
CA ARG A 72 -10.95 -12.85 4.06
C ARG A 72 -11.38 -12.28 5.42
N GLY A 73 -12.17 -11.20 5.40
CA GLY A 73 -12.76 -10.61 6.60
C GLY A 73 -11.83 -9.74 7.46
N VAL A 74 -10.62 -9.44 7.00
CA VAL A 74 -9.67 -8.53 7.67
C VAL A 74 -9.37 -7.30 6.80
N VAL A 75 -8.86 -6.24 7.43
CA VAL A 75 -8.51 -4.96 6.76
C VAL A 75 -7.01 -4.74 6.80
N VAL A 76 -6.38 -4.34 5.69
CA VAL A 76 -4.96 -3.96 5.68
C VAL A 76 -4.80 -2.63 6.41
N GLY A 77 -3.87 -2.54 7.35
CA GLY A 77 -3.66 -1.36 8.19
C GLY A 77 -2.20 -0.95 8.38
N ARG A 78 -1.99 0.09 9.19
CA ARG A 78 -0.66 0.57 9.64
C ARG A 78 0.35 0.75 8.50
N ALA A 79 1.61 0.35 8.70
CA ALA A 79 2.68 0.47 7.72
C ALA A 79 2.36 -0.23 6.38
N SER A 80 1.59 -1.32 6.38
CA SER A 80 1.16 -1.98 5.13
C SER A 80 0.15 -1.13 4.36
N ALA A 81 -0.82 -0.50 5.04
CA ALA A 81 -1.72 0.45 4.40
C ALA A 81 -0.97 1.72 3.95
N ALA A 82 0.01 2.19 4.73
CA ALA A 82 0.83 3.33 4.35
C ALA A 82 1.61 3.04 3.06
N TRP A 83 2.21 1.85 2.93
CA TRP A 83 2.82 1.42 1.68
C TRP A 83 1.80 1.31 0.53
N VAL A 84 0.59 0.81 0.76
CA VAL A 84 -0.46 0.80 -0.28
C VAL A 84 -0.75 2.24 -0.76
N HIS A 85 -0.89 3.20 0.13
CA HIS A 85 -1.18 4.59 -0.26
C HIS A 85 0.00 5.29 -0.93
N THR A 86 1.22 5.07 -0.43
CA THR A 86 2.39 5.90 -0.77
C THR A 86 3.42 5.22 -1.67
N GLY A 87 3.44 3.89 -1.68
CA GLY A 87 4.52 3.08 -2.27
C GLY A 87 5.82 3.05 -1.46
N TYR A 88 5.91 3.81 -0.37
CA TYR A 88 7.12 3.86 0.45
C TYR A 88 7.23 2.63 1.36
N GLY A 89 8.43 2.02 1.40
CA GLY A 89 8.78 0.97 2.36
C GLY A 89 7.91 -0.29 2.27
N PRO A 90 8.06 -1.14 1.23
CA PRO A 90 7.25 -2.35 1.09
C PRO A 90 7.36 -3.24 2.35
N PRO A 91 6.22 -3.70 2.91
CA PRO A 91 6.24 -4.41 4.17
C PRO A 91 6.79 -5.82 4.00
N LYS A 92 7.63 -6.28 4.95
CA LYS A 92 8.10 -7.67 5.01
C LYS A 92 6.97 -8.66 5.36
N ARG A 93 6.01 -8.20 6.16
CA ARG A 93 4.78 -8.92 6.55
C ARG A 93 3.59 -8.00 6.39
N VAL A 94 2.49 -8.52 5.87
CA VAL A 94 1.28 -7.71 5.69
C VAL A 94 0.61 -7.50 7.05
N CYS A 95 0.46 -6.25 7.46
CA CYS A 95 -0.26 -5.89 8.66
C CYS A 95 -1.77 -5.90 8.39
N VAL A 96 -2.48 -6.77 9.10
CA VAL A 96 -3.92 -6.95 8.99
C VAL A 96 -4.61 -6.68 10.33
N LEU A 97 -5.73 -5.99 10.25
CA LEU A 97 -6.62 -5.62 11.33
C LEU A 97 -7.83 -6.54 11.31
N TYR A 98 -8.09 -7.20 12.44
CA TYR A 98 -9.30 -8.00 12.63
C TYR A 98 -10.17 -7.38 13.74
N SER A 99 -11.49 -7.47 13.56
CA SER A 99 -12.45 -6.91 14.51
C SER A 99 -12.48 -7.67 15.83
N PRO A 100 -12.74 -7.00 16.96
CA PRO A 100 -13.11 -7.67 18.22
C PRO A 100 -14.27 -8.65 18.01
N GLY A 101 -14.17 -9.84 18.61
CA GLY A 101 -15.14 -10.93 18.42
C GLY A 101 -15.11 -11.61 17.04
N GLY A 102 -14.29 -11.13 16.10
CA GLY A 102 -14.11 -11.73 14.78
C GLY A 102 -13.08 -12.86 14.75
N TYR A 103 -12.96 -13.50 13.58
CA TYR A 103 -11.94 -14.53 13.36
C TYR A 103 -10.53 -13.92 13.36
N ARG A 104 -9.67 -14.42 14.25
CA ARG A 104 -8.24 -14.08 14.28
C ARG A 104 -7.48 -14.97 13.27
N PRO A 105 -6.80 -14.38 12.26
CA PRO A 105 -5.91 -15.13 11.38
C PRO A 105 -4.80 -15.87 12.15
N ARG A 106 -4.34 -17.01 11.61
CA ARG A 106 -3.36 -17.88 12.28
C ARG A 106 -1.95 -17.85 11.70
N ASP A 107 -1.76 -17.32 10.48
CA ASP A 107 -0.44 -17.29 9.83
C ASP A 107 0.40 -16.09 10.31
N MET A 108 1.08 -16.26 11.44
CA MET A 108 1.96 -15.24 12.03
C MET A 108 3.30 -15.08 11.29
N ARG A 109 3.62 -15.97 10.33
CA ARG A 109 4.89 -15.90 9.58
C ARG A 109 4.79 -14.84 8.47
N ARG A 110 3.64 -14.78 7.80
CA ARG A 110 3.38 -13.82 6.71
C ARG A 110 2.68 -12.55 7.19
N LEU A 111 1.99 -12.62 8.33
CA LEU A 111 1.13 -11.54 8.80
C LEU A 111 1.67 -10.91 10.09
N GLU A 112 1.52 -9.59 10.16
CA GLU A 112 1.43 -8.89 11.42
C GLU A 112 -0.07 -8.72 11.75
N ILE A 113 -0.53 -9.32 12.84
CA ILE A 113 -1.96 -9.42 13.14
C ILE A 113 -2.27 -8.51 14.33
N CYS A 114 -3.18 -7.57 14.14
CA CYS A 114 -3.58 -6.61 15.17
C CYS A 114 -5.10 -6.58 15.32
N GLN A 115 -5.58 -6.47 16.55
CA GLN A 115 -7.01 -6.30 16.80
C GLN A 115 -7.35 -4.83 16.78
N ALA A 116 -8.32 -4.43 15.96
CA ALA A 116 -8.80 -3.06 15.91
C ALA A 116 -10.23 -3.01 15.37
N THR A 117 -11.03 -2.11 15.91
CA THR A 117 -12.31 -1.75 15.29
C THR A 117 -12.03 -0.77 14.15
N VAL A 118 -12.39 -1.18 12.93
CA VAL A 118 -12.34 -0.35 11.72
C VAL A 118 -13.75 -0.26 11.16
N ARG A 119 -14.29 0.96 11.10
CA ARG A 119 -15.63 1.22 10.60
C ARG A 119 -15.65 1.19 9.07
N THR A 120 -16.84 1.00 8.49
CA THR A 120 -16.97 0.85 7.03
C THR A 120 -16.47 2.06 6.24
N TRP A 121 -16.56 3.27 6.79
CA TRP A 121 -16.06 4.51 6.17
C TRP A 121 -14.58 4.81 6.50
N GLU A 122 -13.94 3.99 7.32
CA GLU A 122 -12.50 4.08 7.61
C GLU A 122 -11.68 3.14 6.73
N ARG A 123 -12.29 2.59 5.67
CA ARG A 123 -11.64 1.70 4.72
C ARG A 123 -11.93 2.09 3.27
N ASP A 124 -10.90 2.03 2.45
CA ASP A 124 -10.96 2.04 1.00
C ASP A 124 -10.94 0.60 0.49
N ASN A 125 -11.73 0.34 -0.54
CA ASN A 125 -11.91 -0.98 -1.12
C ASN A 125 -11.23 -1.05 -2.49
N PHE A 126 -10.12 -1.77 -2.58
CA PHE A 126 -9.41 -1.94 -3.85
C PHE A 126 -9.80 -3.27 -4.49
N ALA A 127 -10.42 -3.20 -5.67
CA ALA A 127 -10.67 -4.38 -6.49
C ALA A 127 -9.35 -4.98 -6.99
N THR A 128 -9.23 -6.30 -6.89
CA THR A 128 -8.10 -7.09 -7.36
C THR A 128 -8.58 -7.98 -8.49
N GLY A 129 -7.93 -7.85 -9.64
CA GLY A 129 -8.23 -8.65 -10.82
C GLY A 129 -9.49 -8.26 -11.57
N ASP A 130 -9.38 -8.29 -12.89
CA ASP A 130 -10.33 -8.94 -13.80
C ASP A 130 -9.57 -10.21 -14.20
N THR A 131 -9.49 -11.17 -13.29
CA THR A 131 -8.76 -12.40 -13.56
C THR A 131 -9.63 -13.20 -14.51
N GLY A 132 -9.17 -13.46 -15.74
CA GLY A 132 -9.85 -14.37 -16.69
C GLY A 132 -9.91 -15.83 -16.22
N THR A 133 -9.86 -16.05 -14.90
CA THR A 133 -10.19 -17.27 -14.18
C THR A 133 -11.61 -17.11 -13.65
N ASP A 134 -12.42 -18.17 -13.58
CA ASP A 134 -13.81 -18.15 -13.07
C ASP A 134 -13.97 -17.68 -11.60
N GLU A 135 -12.89 -17.26 -10.94
CA GLU A 135 -12.93 -16.64 -9.63
C GLU A 135 -13.35 -15.17 -9.71
N ALA A 136 -14.44 -14.85 -9.03
CA ALA A 136 -14.98 -13.49 -8.96
C ALA A 136 -13.92 -12.49 -8.42
N PRO A 137 -13.91 -11.25 -8.95
CA PRO A 137 -12.99 -10.21 -8.50
C PRO A 137 -13.09 -10.03 -6.98
N ARG A 138 -11.92 -10.07 -6.34
CA ARG A 138 -11.82 -9.91 -4.88
C ARG A 138 -11.58 -8.46 -4.53
N THR A 139 -12.19 -7.99 -3.45
CA THR A 139 -11.93 -6.67 -2.90
C THR A 139 -11.01 -6.77 -1.68
N ILE A 140 -9.97 -5.95 -1.64
CA ILE A 140 -9.05 -5.82 -0.51
C ILE A 140 -9.38 -4.51 0.23
N PRO A 141 -9.95 -4.60 1.44
CA PRO A 141 -10.17 -3.41 2.27
C PRO A 141 -8.83 -2.98 2.89
N VAL A 142 -8.54 -1.68 2.78
CA VAL A 142 -7.35 -1.02 3.32
C VAL A 142 -7.84 0.17 4.14
N THR A 143 -7.23 0.48 5.29
CA THR A 143 -7.61 1.68 6.04
C THR A 143 -7.47 2.94 5.17
N THR A 144 -8.37 3.91 5.29
CA THR A 144 -8.24 5.19 4.57
C THR A 144 -6.93 5.88 4.91
N VAL A 145 -6.47 6.81 4.09
CA VAL A 145 -5.24 7.60 4.34
C VAL A 145 -5.26 8.23 5.74
N VAL A 146 -6.40 8.83 6.12
CA VAL A 146 -6.61 9.45 7.45
C VAL A 146 -6.49 8.42 8.57
N ARG A 147 -7.21 7.30 8.47
CA ARG A 147 -7.15 6.24 9.50
C ARG A 147 -5.74 5.63 9.59
N THR A 148 -5.09 5.45 8.46
CA THR A 148 -3.70 4.96 8.37
C THR A 148 -2.74 5.91 9.08
N ALA A 149 -2.89 7.22 8.90
CA ALA A 149 -2.08 8.22 9.59
C ALA A 149 -2.27 8.16 11.11
N MET A 150 -3.51 8.02 11.59
CA MET A 150 -3.79 7.83 13.03
C MET A 150 -3.11 6.56 13.57
N ASP A 151 -3.27 5.42 12.87
CA ASP A 151 -2.68 4.14 13.25
C ASP A 151 -1.15 4.21 13.27
N VAL A 152 -0.52 4.80 12.25
CA VAL A 152 0.93 4.98 12.16
C VAL A 152 1.44 5.88 13.29
N ALA A 153 0.77 7.00 13.53
CA ALA A 153 1.12 7.96 14.56
C ALA A 153 1.01 7.35 15.96
N THR A 154 0.09 6.42 16.19
CA THR A 154 -0.03 5.73 17.48
C THR A 154 0.97 4.60 17.66
N TRP A 155 1.11 3.72 16.67
CA TRP A 155 1.67 2.38 16.89
C TRP A 155 3.08 2.17 16.32
N SER A 156 3.55 3.06 15.45
CA SER A 156 4.91 2.96 14.93
C SER A 156 5.91 3.56 15.91
N ASP A 157 7.18 3.17 15.79
CA ASP A 157 8.26 3.89 16.47
C ASP A 157 8.37 5.34 15.95
N HIS A 158 9.16 6.17 16.64
CA HIS A 158 9.22 7.60 16.36
C HIS A 158 9.74 7.92 14.95
N GLU A 159 10.82 7.26 14.54
CA GLU A 159 11.46 7.50 13.25
C GLU A 159 10.57 7.04 12.10
N GLN A 160 10.08 5.80 12.18
CA GLN A 160 9.17 5.24 11.20
C GLN A 160 7.88 6.06 11.09
N SER A 161 7.31 6.51 12.22
CA SER A 161 6.12 7.35 12.20
C SER A 161 6.37 8.66 11.47
N ALA A 162 7.49 9.34 11.71
CA ALA A 162 7.80 10.60 11.06
C ALA A 162 7.90 10.42 9.54
N THR A 163 8.67 9.42 9.11
CA THR A 163 8.86 9.12 7.68
C THR A 163 7.55 8.76 6.99
N LEU A 164 6.77 7.83 7.55
CA LEU A 164 5.51 7.39 6.96
C LEU A 164 4.48 8.54 6.88
N LEU A 165 4.38 9.38 7.92
CA LEU A 165 3.48 10.52 7.89
C LEU A 165 3.88 11.55 6.83
N THR A 166 5.18 11.81 6.64
CA THR A 166 5.66 12.67 5.54
C THR A 166 5.23 12.13 4.17
N HIS A 167 5.39 10.83 3.93
CA HIS A 167 4.95 10.20 2.69
C HIS A 167 3.42 10.21 2.52
N LEU A 168 2.67 10.05 3.61
CA LEU A 168 1.20 10.15 3.58
C LEU A 168 0.75 11.57 3.24
N VAL A 169 1.41 12.62 3.77
CA VAL A 169 1.15 14.02 3.37
C VAL A 169 1.43 14.23 1.89
N ALA A 170 2.55 13.71 1.38
CA ALA A 170 2.85 13.76 -0.06
C ALA A 170 1.82 13.01 -0.92
N ALA A 171 1.17 11.99 -0.36
CA ALA A 171 0.08 11.25 -0.99
C ALA A 171 -1.32 11.86 -0.77
N GLY A 172 -1.42 13.04 -0.16
CA GLY A 172 -2.68 13.78 0.01
C GLY A 172 -3.36 13.61 1.36
N LEU A 173 -2.66 13.19 2.41
CA LEU A 173 -3.18 13.23 3.78
C LEU A 173 -3.53 14.67 4.19
N ASP A 174 -4.80 14.89 4.52
CA ASP A 174 -5.24 16.05 5.29
C ASP A 174 -4.97 15.79 6.79
N VAL A 175 -3.97 16.50 7.32
CA VAL A 175 -3.54 16.35 8.73
C VAL A 175 -4.56 16.94 9.70
N ASP A 176 -5.29 17.99 9.31
CA ASP A 176 -6.30 18.61 10.16
C ASP A 176 -7.54 17.72 10.27
N GLU A 177 -7.95 17.07 9.17
CA GLU A 177 -8.99 16.03 9.22
C GLU A 177 -8.55 14.85 10.10
N ALA A 178 -7.28 14.42 10.03
CA ALA A 178 -6.79 13.35 10.91
C ALA A 178 -6.82 13.72 12.39
N LEU A 179 -6.45 14.96 12.74
CA LEU A 179 -6.58 15.48 14.10
C LEU A 179 -8.04 15.57 14.54
N HIS A 180 -8.91 16.10 13.68
CA HIS A 180 -10.34 16.18 13.97
C HIS A 180 -10.95 14.79 14.21
N ARG A 181 -10.62 13.81 13.37
CA ARG A 181 -11.07 12.42 13.55
C ARG A 181 -10.54 11.80 14.83
N LEU A 182 -9.29 12.06 15.18
CA LEU A 182 -8.71 11.58 16.44
C LEU A 182 -9.48 12.11 17.65
N ASP A 183 -9.96 13.36 17.60
CA ASP A 183 -10.75 13.99 18.66
C ASP A 183 -12.16 13.40 18.80
N LEU A 184 -12.75 13.00 17.67
CA LEU A 184 -14.09 12.38 17.64
C LEU A 184 -14.10 10.93 18.11
N VAL A 185 -12.97 10.22 18.09
CA VAL A 185 -12.92 8.83 18.54
C VAL A 185 -12.74 8.77 20.05
N ALA A 186 -13.85 8.54 20.75
CA ALA A 186 -13.84 8.27 22.18
C ALA A 186 -12.84 7.15 22.52
N SER A 187 -11.94 7.43 23.46
CA SER A 187 -10.97 6.46 24.01
C SER A 187 -10.02 5.84 22.98
N TRP A 188 -9.55 6.61 21.99
CA TRP A 188 -8.46 6.15 21.13
C TRP A 188 -7.19 5.90 21.95
N ARG A 189 -6.72 4.66 21.95
CA ARG A 189 -5.52 4.27 22.70
C ARG A 189 -4.29 4.96 22.10
N GLY A 190 -3.52 5.67 22.93
CA GLY A 190 -2.36 6.43 22.47
C GLY A 190 -2.71 7.69 21.67
N ALA A 191 -3.90 8.27 21.90
CA ALA A 191 -4.34 9.50 21.25
C ALA A 191 -3.34 10.65 21.43
N GLU A 192 -2.79 10.82 22.64
CA GLU A 192 -1.85 11.92 22.90
C GLU A 192 -0.56 11.78 22.08
N THR A 193 -0.03 10.56 21.96
CA THR A 193 1.12 10.26 21.10
C THR A 193 0.82 10.54 19.64
N ALA A 194 -0.35 10.09 19.15
CA ALA A 194 -0.77 10.36 17.78
C ALA A 194 -0.96 11.85 17.51
N ARG A 195 -1.64 12.57 18.41
CA ARG A 195 -1.85 14.02 18.32
C ARG A 195 -0.51 14.74 18.24
N THR A 196 0.40 14.45 19.16
CA THR A 196 1.73 15.08 19.21
C THR A 196 2.48 14.92 17.88
N ARG A 197 2.46 13.71 17.31
CA ARG A 197 3.14 13.40 16.04
C ARG A 197 2.45 14.07 14.84
N LEU A 198 1.12 14.04 14.77
CA LEU A 198 0.36 14.73 13.72
C LEU A 198 0.56 16.24 13.78
N LEU A 199 0.58 16.85 14.98
CA LEU A 199 0.88 18.27 15.16
C LEU A 199 2.31 18.63 14.75
N ALA A 200 3.29 17.75 14.99
CA ALA A 200 4.66 17.95 14.51
C ALA A 200 4.71 18.00 12.99
N VAL A 201 4.05 17.06 12.31
CA VAL A 201 3.96 17.02 10.84
C VAL A 201 3.23 18.26 10.30
N ARG A 202 2.11 18.65 10.91
CA ARG A 202 1.36 19.87 10.53
C ARG A 202 2.25 21.11 10.56
N ARG A 203 3.05 21.28 11.63
CA ARG A 203 4.00 22.40 11.76
C ARG A 203 5.06 22.37 10.67
N ALA A 204 5.63 21.20 10.38
CA ALA A 204 6.64 21.04 9.34
C ALA A 204 6.08 21.36 7.93
N THR A 205 4.88 20.89 7.60
CA THR A 205 4.23 21.17 6.31
C THR A 205 3.85 22.64 6.17
N GLY A 206 3.36 23.27 7.24
CA GLY A 206 3.06 24.71 7.26
C GLY A 206 4.31 25.56 7.01
N ALA A 207 5.43 25.25 7.69
CA ALA A 207 6.69 25.94 7.49
C ALA A 207 7.23 25.79 6.06
N ALA A 208 7.16 24.59 5.48
CA ALA A 208 7.59 24.34 4.10
C ALA A 208 6.75 25.13 3.09
N ARG A 209 5.43 25.21 3.29
CA ARG A 209 4.52 25.98 2.43
C ARG A 209 4.81 27.48 2.52
N GLN A 210 5.08 28.00 3.71
CA GLN A 210 5.44 29.40 3.92
C GLN A 210 6.78 29.74 3.27
N ALA A 211 7.80 28.88 3.42
CA ALA A 211 9.10 29.07 2.79
C ALA A 211 9.02 29.10 1.25
N LEU A 212 8.20 28.23 0.66
CA LEU A 212 7.93 28.26 -0.78
C LEU A 212 7.25 29.57 -1.18
N ALA A 213 6.23 30.02 -0.46
CA ALA A 213 5.53 31.27 -0.76
C ALA A 213 6.48 32.49 -0.72
N SER A 214 7.35 32.59 0.29
CA SER A 214 8.34 33.67 0.39
C SER A 214 9.43 33.63 -0.68
N ALA A 215 9.76 32.45 -1.23
CA ALA A 215 10.73 32.32 -2.31
C ALA A 215 10.20 32.80 -3.68
N PHE A 216 8.88 32.91 -3.83
CA PHE A 216 8.20 33.35 -5.05
C PHE A 216 7.69 34.80 -4.98
N GLU A 217 8.05 35.59 -3.96
CA GLU A 217 7.75 37.03 -3.98
C GLU A 217 8.51 37.71 -5.14
N PRO A 218 7.80 38.26 -6.15
CA PRO A 218 8.45 38.88 -7.28
C PRO A 218 9.15 40.15 -6.81
N VAL A 219 10.46 40.24 -7.08
CA VAL A 219 11.21 41.49 -6.93
C VAL A 219 10.70 42.48 -7.97
N ILE A 220 9.65 43.23 -7.64
CA ILE A 220 9.20 44.37 -8.44
C ILE A 220 10.24 45.48 -8.21
N ARG A 221 11.11 45.69 -9.21
CA ARG A 221 11.97 46.88 -9.34
C ARG A 221 11.35 47.86 -10.32
#